data_AF-A0A9E4G1V1-F1
#
_entry.id   AF-A0A9E4G1V1-F1
#
_cell.length_a   1.000
_cell.length_b   1.000
_cell.length_c   1.000
_cell.angle_alpha   90.00
_cell.angle_beta   90.00
_cell.angle_gamma   90.00
#
_symmetry.space_group_name_H-M   'P 1'
#
loop_
_entity.id
_entity.type
_entity.pdbx_description
1 polymer ?
#
loop_
_entity_poly.entity_id
_entity_poly.type
_entity_poly.pdbx_seq_one_letter_code
_entity_poly.pdbx_strand_id
1 'polypeptide(L)'
;MQIKLARVEDNLATAERMIGDAASRNADLIVLPELWSTGYDLENAGDYADELGAGMFAQLADAARANSIAVFGSLLERRGDQIMNCAAYHDSDGSLGAVYRKIHLFRLFDEHLWLGEGESPSTLAFPWGAAGLSICYDLRFPELFRRYAVAQGAKLMLLCAEWPLARVEHWRTLLIARAIENQCFVVATNSCGDTGGTVFGGHSMIIDPWGKVVVEAGEDEGLLTAEIDLEEVDRVRLQIPVFEDRRPDAYLTN
;
A
#
# COMPACT_ATOMS: atom_id res chain seq x y z
N MET A 1 4.29 -11.85 1.92
CA MET A 1 3.30 -12.91 2.22
C MET A 1 2.98 -13.61 0.92
N GLN A 2 3.00 -14.94 0.91
CA GLN A 2 2.52 -15.72 -0.22
C GLN A 2 1.01 -15.91 -0.06
N ILE A 3 0.23 -15.28 -0.94
CA ILE A 3 -1.23 -15.34 -0.88
C ILE A 3 -1.68 -16.66 -1.49
N LYS A 4 -2.59 -17.35 -0.80
CA LYS A 4 -3.23 -18.56 -1.33
C LYS A 4 -4.55 -18.16 -1.99
N LEU A 5 -4.67 -18.36 -3.30
CA LEU A 5 -5.86 -17.95 -4.07
C LEU A 5 -7.16 -18.51 -3.46
N ALA A 6 -8.11 -17.64 -3.16
CA ALA A 6 -9.43 -17.96 -2.60
C ALA A 6 -9.42 -18.74 -1.26
N ARG A 7 -8.30 -18.70 -0.51
CA ARG A 7 -8.16 -19.37 0.80
C ARG A 7 -8.21 -18.36 1.94
N VAL A 8 -9.38 -17.74 2.13
CA VAL A 8 -9.59 -16.62 3.05
C VAL A 8 -9.11 -16.92 4.48
N GLU A 9 -9.48 -18.06 5.04
CA GLU A 9 -9.09 -18.40 6.42
C GLU A 9 -7.58 -18.67 6.54
N ASP A 10 -6.97 -19.34 5.55
CA ASP A 10 -5.53 -19.61 5.54
C ASP A 10 -4.71 -18.31 5.44
N ASN A 11 -5.19 -17.36 4.62
CA ASN A 11 -4.57 -16.06 4.44
C ASN A 11 -4.74 -15.18 5.69
N LEU A 12 -5.93 -15.17 6.31
CA LEU A 12 -6.18 -14.48 7.57
C LEU A 12 -5.25 -14.98 8.68
N ALA A 13 -5.15 -16.30 8.87
CA ALA A 13 -4.26 -16.87 9.89
C ALA A 13 -2.79 -16.47 9.65
N THR A 14 -2.37 -16.35 8.38
CA THR A 14 -1.03 -15.89 8.01
C THR A 14 -0.84 -14.41 8.33
N ALA A 15 -1.82 -13.56 7.98
CA ALA A 15 -1.80 -12.14 8.27
C ALA A 15 -1.77 -11.87 9.78
N GLU A 16 -2.64 -12.52 10.57
CA GLU A 16 -2.68 -12.39 12.04
C GLU A 16 -1.35 -12.79 12.68
N ARG A 17 -0.74 -13.90 12.22
CA ARG A 17 0.60 -14.30 12.68
C ARG A 17 1.63 -13.23 12.35
N MET A 18 1.65 -12.71 11.12
CA MET A 18 2.60 -11.68 10.70
C MET A 18 2.40 -10.36 11.47
N ILE A 19 1.16 -9.99 11.77
CA ILE A 19 0.82 -8.82 12.61
C ILE A 19 1.38 -9.01 14.02
N GLY A 20 1.16 -10.17 14.64
CA GLY A 20 1.72 -10.48 15.96
C GLY A 20 3.25 -10.53 15.97
N ASP A 21 3.85 -11.12 14.93
CA ASP A 21 5.31 -11.16 14.75
C ASP A 21 5.88 -9.72 14.62
N ALA A 22 5.23 -8.83 13.87
CA ALA A 22 5.65 -7.44 13.73
C ALA A 22 5.53 -6.66 15.04
N ALA A 23 4.43 -6.83 15.78
CA ALA A 23 4.24 -6.23 17.09
C ALA A 23 5.31 -6.70 18.10
N SER A 24 5.67 -8.00 18.07
CA SER A 24 6.74 -8.54 18.92
C SER A 24 8.12 -7.95 18.62
N ARG A 25 8.30 -7.36 17.43
CA ARG A 25 9.51 -6.65 17.01
C ARG A 25 9.45 -5.15 17.29
N ASN A 26 8.42 -4.67 18.02
CA ASN A 26 8.15 -3.27 18.32
C ASN A 26 7.93 -2.40 17.08
N ALA A 27 7.33 -2.95 16.02
CA ALA A 27 6.91 -2.14 14.88
C ALA A 27 5.64 -1.33 15.22
N ASP A 28 5.58 -0.07 14.77
CA ASP A 28 4.38 0.78 14.94
C ASP A 28 3.31 0.52 13.86
N LEU A 29 3.75 0.07 12.68
CA LEU A 29 2.91 -0.16 11.50
C LEU A 29 3.37 -1.42 10.76
N ILE A 30 2.42 -2.24 10.33
CA ILE A 30 2.62 -3.31 9.35
C ILE A 30 1.82 -3.02 8.07
N VAL A 31 2.45 -3.23 6.92
CA VAL A 31 1.85 -3.12 5.59
C VAL A 31 1.68 -4.53 5.03
N LEU A 32 0.45 -4.97 4.81
CA LEU A 32 0.09 -6.21 4.13
C LEU A 32 0.00 -5.98 2.61
N PRO A 33 0.12 -7.03 1.78
CA PRO A 33 -0.02 -6.91 0.33
C PRO A 33 -1.43 -6.49 -0.12
N GLU A 34 -1.58 -6.26 -1.42
CA GLU A 34 -2.89 -6.05 -2.07
C GLU A 34 -3.72 -7.34 -2.04
N LEU A 35 -5.03 -7.19 -1.84
CA LEU A 35 -6.04 -8.27 -1.86
C LEU A 35 -5.59 -9.52 -1.09
N TRP A 36 -4.91 -9.32 0.03
CA TRP A 36 -4.14 -10.37 0.71
C TRP A 36 -5.00 -11.54 1.21
N SER A 37 -6.31 -11.33 1.39
CA SER A 37 -7.24 -12.36 1.86
C SER A 37 -7.68 -13.33 0.75
N THR A 38 -7.71 -12.91 -0.52
CA THR A 38 -8.30 -13.70 -1.61
C THR A 38 -7.36 -13.91 -2.80
N GLY A 39 -6.40 -13.01 -2.98
CA GLY A 39 -5.74 -12.80 -4.26
C GLY A 39 -6.74 -12.34 -5.34
N TYR A 40 -6.34 -12.51 -6.60
CA TYR A 40 -7.09 -12.08 -7.78
C TYR A 40 -8.24 -13.02 -8.21
N ASP A 41 -8.94 -13.67 -7.28
CA ASP A 41 -10.18 -14.43 -7.57
C ASP A 41 -11.38 -13.49 -7.81
N LEU A 42 -11.26 -12.60 -8.79
CA LEU A 42 -12.17 -11.47 -8.98
C LEU A 42 -13.53 -11.87 -9.54
N GLU A 43 -13.62 -13.01 -10.25
CA GLU A 43 -14.91 -13.54 -10.74
C GLU A 43 -15.86 -13.85 -9.58
N ASN A 44 -15.31 -14.25 -8.42
CA ASN A 44 -16.04 -14.56 -7.21
C ASN A 44 -15.94 -13.45 -6.15
N ALA A 45 -15.51 -12.23 -6.53
CA ALA A 45 -15.28 -11.13 -5.60
C ALA A 45 -16.49 -10.84 -4.71
N GLY A 46 -17.71 -11.09 -5.22
CA GLY A 46 -18.94 -10.91 -4.46
C GLY A 46 -19.06 -11.81 -3.23
N ASP A 47 -18.44 -12.99 -3.24
CA ASP A 47 -18.51 -13.93 -2.12
C ASP A 47 -17.57 -13.52 -0.97
N TYR A 48 -16.60 -12.65 -1.25
CA TYR A 48 -15.57 -12.24 -0.30
C TYR A 48 -15.65 -10.77 0.12
N ALA A 49 -16.39 -9.95 -0.63
CA ALA A 49 -16.45 -8.51 -0.41
C ALA A 49 -17.31 -8.16 0.82
N ASP A 50 -16.69 -7.46 1.76
CA ASP A 50 -17.33 -7.00 3.00
C ASP A 50 -17.51 -5.48 3.01
N GLU A 51 -18.51 -5.01 3.75
CA GLU A 51 -18.63 -3.57 4.05
C GLU A 51 -17.55 -3.14 5.05
N LEU A 52 -17.15 -1.86 5.00
CA LEU A 52 -16.22 -1.30 5.98
C LEU A 52 -16.76 -1.48 7.41
N GLY A 53 -15.89 -1.98 8.31
CA GLY A 53 -16.26 -2.26 9.70
C GLY A 53 -17.01 -3.58 9.92
N ALA A 54 -17.18 -4.40 8.88
CA ALA A 54 -17.72 -5.75 8.95
C ALA A 54 -16.72 -6.78 8.39
N GLY A 55 -17.02 -8.06 8.62
CA GLY A 55 -16.26 -9.20 8.08
C GLY A 55 -14.74 -9.04 8.18
N MET A 56 -14.04 -9.16 7.06
CA MET A 56 -12.58 -9.09 7.00
C MET A 56 -12.02 -7.74 7.46
N PHE A 57 -12.72 -6.61 7.23
CA PHE A 57 -12.30 -5.31 7.75
C PHE A 57 -12.39 -5.26 9.28
N ALA A 58 -13.44 -5.83 9.86
CA ALA A 58 -13.58 -5.92 11.32
C ALA A 58 -12.51 -6.84 11.94
N GLN A 59 -12.24 -7.98 11.30
CA GLN A 59 -11.17 -8.91 11.74
C GLN A 59 -9.80 -8.24 11.70
N LEU A 60 -9.51 -7.45 10.65
CA LEU A 60 -8.26 -6.69 10.57
C LEU A 60 -8.15 -5.63 11.68
N ALA A 61 -9.24 -4.94 11.98
CA ALA A 61 -9.32 -3.98 13.09
C ALA A 61 -9.11 -4.66 14.46
N ASP A 62 -9.68 -5.84 14.66
CA ASP A 62 -9.50 -6.62 15.89
C ASP A 62 -8.06 -7.11 16.04
N ALA A 63 -7.43 -7.56 14.96
CA ALA A 63 -6.02 -7.96 14.94
C ALA A 63 -5.08 -6.78 15.26
N ALA A 64 -5.35 -5.60 14.70
CA ALA A 64 -4.62 -4.36 15.01
C ALA A 64 -4.70 -4.03 16.51
N ARG A 65 -5.92 -4.00 17.06
CA ARG A 65 -6.17 -3.71 18.49
C ARG A 65 -5.53 -4.73 19.42
N ALA A 66 -5.68 -6.02 19.12
CA ALA A 66 -5.17 -7.10 19.96
C ALA A 66 -3.64 -7.07 20.08
N ASN A 67 -2.94 -6.59 19.04
CA ASN A 67 -1.48 -6.52 18.99
C ASN A 67 -0.94 -5.09 19.23
N SER A 68 -1.81 -4.09 19.40
CA SER A 68 -1.43 -2.69 19.60
C SER A 68 -0.49 -2.15 18.52
N ILE A 69 -0.78 -2.47 17.25
CA ILE A 69 0.00 -2.08 16.07
C ILE A 69 -0.94 -1.58 14.98
N ALA A 70 -0.55 -0.54 14.24
CA ALA A 70 -1.31 -0.09 13.08
C ALA A 70 -1.16 -1.07 11.91
N VAL A 71 -2.21 -1.24 11.10
CA VAL A 71 -2.23 -2.18 9.97
C VAL A 71 -2.76 -1.48 8.73
N PHE A 72 -2.04 -1.61 7.62
CA PHE A 72 -2.47 -1.14 6.29
C PHE A 72 -2.38 -2.26 5.27
N GLY A 73 -3.38 -2.40 4.41
CA GLY A 73 -3.41 -3.39 3.33
C GLY A 73 -4.74 -3.35 2.61
N SER A 74 -4.86 -4.01 1.45
CA SER A 74 -6.11 -3.99 0.69
C SER A 74 -6.92 -5.27 0.72
N LEU A 75 -8.24 -5.08 0.67
CA LEU A 75 -9.30 -6.08 0.73
C LEU A 75 -10.38 -5.71 -0.30
N LEU A 76 -11.27 -6.66 -0.59
CA LEU A 76 -12.46 -6.39 -1.38
C LEU A 76 -13.52 -5.72 -0.51
N GLU A 77 -13.90 -4.49 -0.88
CA GLU A 77 -14.98 -3.74 -0.21
C GLU A 77 -16.27 -3.85 -1.01
N ARG A 78 -17.37 -4.17 -0.33
CA ARG A 78 -18.73 -4.00 -0.85
C ARG A 78 -19.22 -2.58 -0.57
N ARG A 79 -19.54 -1.83 -1.64
CA ARG A 79 -20.10 -0.48 -1.57
C ARG A 79 -21.37 -0.39 -2.41
N GLY A 80 -22.51 -0.67 -1.80
CA GLY A 80 -23.77 -0.85 -2.51
C GLY A 80 -23.68 -2.04 -3.48
N ASP A 81 -23.99 -1.80 -4.75
CA ASP A 81 -23.93 -2.82 -5.80
C ASP A 81 -22.52 -2.99 -6.41
N GLN A 82 -21.54 -2.17 -6.00
CA GLN A 82 -20.16 -2.22 -6.50
C GLN A 82 -19.23 -2.93 -5.53
N ILE A 83 -18.20 -3.55 -6.09
CA ILE A 83 -17.06 -4.11 -5.34
C ILE A 83 -15.83 -3.27 -5.67
N MET A 84 -15.02 -2.95 -4.67
CA MET A 84 -13.85 -2.08 -4.81
C MET A 84 -12.61 -2.79 -4.30
N ASN A 85 -11.44 -2.55 -4.90
CA ASN A 85 -10.17 -2.84 -4.25
C ASN A 85 -9.84 -1.71 -3.29
N CYS A 86 -9.90 -2.01 -2.00
CA CYS A 86 -9.96 -1.04 -0.93
C CYS A 86 -8.84 -1.28 0.08
N ALA A 87 -7.89 -0.36 0.15
CA ALA A 87 -6.87 -0.32 1.18
C ALA A 87 -7.39 0.43 2.41
N ALA A 88 -7.39 -0.23 3.55
CA ALA A 88 -7.80 0.35 4.83
C ALA A 88 -6.59 0.46 5.75
N TYR A 89 -6.48 1.61 6.43
CA TYR A 89 -5.58 1.81 7.55
C TYR A 89 -6.38 1.69 8.84
N HIS A 90 -6.02 0.73 9.68
CA HIS A 90 -6.49 0.62 11.05
C HIS A 90 -5.38 1.05 11.99
N ASP A 91 -5.68 1.94 12.94
CA ASP A 91 -4.74 2.33 13.97
C ASP A 91 -4.54 1.20 15.01
N SER A 92 -3.56 1.37 15.88
CA SER A 92 -3.19 0.47 16.97
C SER A 92 -4.33 0.15 17.96
N ASP A 93 -5.36 0.99 18.03
CA ASP A 93 -6.59 0.75 18.82
C ASP A 93 -7.70 0.05 18.01
N GLY A 94 -7.44 -0.27 16.75
CA GLY A 94 -8.37 -0.86 15.78
C GLY A 94 -9.34 0.15 15.16
N SER A 95 -9.20 1.46 15.39
CA SER A 95 -10.01 2.47 14.72
C SER A 95 -9.65 2.57 13.24
N LEU A 96 -10.66 2.77 12.37
CA LEU A 96 -10.45 2.98 10.94
C LEU A 96 -9.99 4.42 10.70
N GLY A 97 -8.70 4.61 10.44
CA GLY A 97 -8.09 5.93 10.27
C GLY A 97 -8.24 6.50 8.86
N ALA A 98 -8.08 5.68 7.83
CA ALA A 98 -8.28 6.09 6.44
C ALA A 98 -8.64 4.91 5.53
N VAL A 99 -9.28 5.25 4.41
CA VAL A 99 -9.62 4.32 3.34
C VAL A 99 -9.15 4.91 2.02
N TYR A 100 -8.55 4.07 1.19
CA TYR A 100 -8.18 4.37 -0.18
C TYR A 100 -8.76 3.31 -1.10
N ARG A 101 -9.48 3.73 -2.13
CA ARG A 101 -10.01 2.83 -3.16
C ARG A 101 -9.17 3.00 -4.40
N LYS A 102 -8.73 1.89 -5.00
CA LYS A 102 -7.81 1.89 -6.15
C LYS A 102 -8.36 2.76 -7.27
N ILE A 103 -7.61 3.80 -7.65
CA ILE A 103 -8.04 4.73 -8.69
C ILE A 103 -7.76 4.13 -10.06
N HIS A 104 -6.58 3.54 -10.25
CA HIS A 104 -6.16 3.02 -11.54
C HIS A 104 -6.34 1.50 -11.59
N LEU A 105 -7.43 1.03 -12.20
CA LEU A 105 -7.69 -0.39 -12.37
C LEU A 105 -6.76 -1.02 -13.41
N PHE A 106 -6.26 -2.22 -13.10
CA PHE A 106 -5.34 -2.94 -13.97
C PHE A 106 -6.06 -3.87 -14.94
N ARG A 107 -6.24 -3.39 -16.18
CA ARG A 107 -7.00 -4.11 -17.22
C ARG A 107 -6.42 -5.46 -17.63
N LEU A 108 -5.12 -5.68 -17.50
CA LEU A 108 -4.50 -6.98 -17.84
C LEU A 108 -4.89 -8.10 -16.86
N PHE A 109 -5.43 -7.74 -15.70
CA PHE A 109 -5.96 -8.65 -14.68
C PHE A 109 -7.49 -8.51 -14.60
N ASP A 110 -8.10 -7.96 -15.65
CA ASP A 110 -9.55 -7.80 -15.79
C ASP A 110 -10.24 -7.07 -14.63
N GLU A 111 -9.50 -6.26 -13.85
CA GLU A 111 -10.05 -5.54 -12.69
C GLU A 111 -11.29 -4.71 -13.06
N HIS A 112 -11.25 -4.03 -14.22
CA HIS A 112 -12.36 -3.24 -14.76
C HIS A 112 -13.66 -4.01 -15.06
N LEU A 113 -13.63 -5.34 -15.13
CA LEU A 113 -14.83 -6.16 -15.32
C LEU A 113 -15.55 -6.46 -14.01
N TRP A 114 -14.82 -6.40 -12.88
CA TRP A 114 -15.28 -6.90 -11.58
C TRP A 114 -15.28 -5.83 -10.49
N LEU A 115 -14.47 -4.78 -10.64
CA LEU A 115 -14.20 -3.76 -9.63
C LEU A 115 -14.58 -2.36 -10.12
N GLY A 116 -15.06 -1.53 -9.20
CA GLY A 116 -15.26 -0.10 -9.42
C GLY A 116 -13.97 0.72 -9.20
N GLU A 117 -13.92 1.89 -9.83
CA GLU A 117 -12.81 2.84 -9.72
C GLU A 117 -12.94 3.74 -8.49
N GLY A 118 -11.84 3.98 -7.80
CA GLY A 118 -11.74 4.99 -6.75
C GLY A 118 -11.86 6.41 -7.31
N GLU A 119 -12.54 7.29 -6.58
CA GLU A 119 -12.87 8.64 -7.05
C GLU A 119 -11.83 9.70 -6.67
N SER A 120 -11.00 9.44 -5.64
CA SER A 120 -10.08 10.45 -5.12
C SER A 120 -8.86 9.86 -4.41
N PRO A 121 -7.72 10.58 -4.43
CA PRO A 121 -6.56 10.27 -3.61
C PRO A 121 -6.87 10.35 -2.13
N SER A 122 -6.20 9.53 -1.30
CA SER A 122 -6.42 9.48 0.14
C SER A 122 -5.11 9.59 0.92
N THR A 123 -5.16 10.26 2.06
CA THR A 123 -4.01 10.49 2.95
C THR A 123 -4.38 10.28 4.41
N LEU A 124 -3.42 9.82 5.20
CA LEU A 124 -3.47 9.84 6.67
C LEU A 124 -2.74 11.07 7.20
N ALA A 125 -3.32 11.72 8.21
CA ALA A 125 -2.68 12.84 8.90
C ALA A 125 -1.99 12.36 10.18
N PHE A 126 -0.75 12.79 10.37
CA PHE A 126 0.06 12.56 11.55
C PHE A 126 0.61 13.90 12.08
N PRO A 127 1.06 13.97 13.35
CA PRO A 127 1.66 15.20 13.89
C PRO A 127 2.88 15.70 13.09
N TRP A 128 3.61 14.78 12.44
CA TRP A 128 4.81 15.09 11.66
C TRP A 128 4.55 15.37 10.18
N GLY A 129 3.33 15.18 9.67
CA GLY A 129 3.00 15.32 8.25
C GLY A 129 1.91 14.35 7.81
N ALA A 130 1.83 14.06 6.51
CA ALA A 130 0.85 13.13 5.96
C ALA A 130 1.50 11.88 5.36
N ALA A 131 0.73 10.78 5.29
CA ALA A 131 1.08 9.61 4.49
C ALA A 131 0.10 9.45 3.31
N GLY A 132 0.61 9.33 2.09
CA GLY A 132 -0.19 9.03 0.89
C GLY A 132 -0.45 7.53 0.73
N LEU A 133 -1.66 7.17 0.30
CA LEU A 133 -2.09 5.77 0.15
C LEU A 133 -2.20 5.38 -1.33
N SER A 134 -1.76 4.17 -1.67
CA SER A 134 -1.80 3.69 -3.06
C SER A 134 -1.85 2.17 -3.14
N ILE A 135 -2.36 1.65 -4.26
CA ILE A 135 -2.48 0.22 -4.51
C ILE A 135 -1.86 -0.12 -5.88
N CYS A 136 -0.81 -0.93 -5.85
CA CYS A 136 -0.25 -1.64 -7.01
C CYS A 136 -0.10 -0.79 -8.27
N TYR A 137 -1.03 -0.91 -9.22
CA TYR A 137 -0.97 -0.28 -10.53
C TYR A 137 -0.88 1.26 -10.47
N ASP A 138 -1.37 1.86 -9.38
CA ASP A 138 -1.19 3.27 -9.06
C ASP A 138 0.28 3.70 -9.14
N LEU A 139 1.24 2.82 -8.81
CA LEU A 139 2.68 3.07 -8.88
C LEU A 139 3.11 3.62 -10.24
N ARG A 140 2.42 3.26 -11.33
CA ARG A 140 2.76 3.73 -12.68
C ARG A 140 2.45 5.21 -12.93
N PHE A 141 1.64 5.84 -12.08
CA PHE A 141 1.09 7.17 -12.30
C PHE A 141 1.76 8.18 -11.36
N PRO A 142 2.83 8.89 -11.80
CA PRO A 142 3.56 9.84 -10.95
C PRO A 142 2.68 10.98 -10.44
N GLU A 143 1.60 11.32 -11.15
CA GLU A 143 0.67 12.39 -10.83
C GLU A 143 0.02 12.18 -9.45
N LEU A 144 -0.32 10.92 -9.12
CA LEU A 144 -0.93 10.59 -7.84
C LEU A 144 0.03 10.90 -6.67
N PHE A 145 1.27 10.43 -6.78
CA PHE A 145 2.29 10.65 -5.74
C PHE A 145 2.74 12.10 -5.67
N ARG A 146 2.84 12.78 -6.82
CA ARG A 146 3.12 14.21 -6.87
C ARG A 146 2.04 15.00 -6.15
N ARG A 147 0.77 14.62 -6.33
CA ARG A 147 -0.35 15.24 -5.61
C ARG A 147 -0.24 15.04 -4.11
N TYR A 148 0.13 13.84 -3.65
CA TYR A 148 0.37 13.58 -2.22
C TYR A 148 1.43 14.52 -1.63
N ALA A 149 2.57 14.64 -2.31
CA ALA A 149 3.67 15.45 -1.82
C ALA A 149 3.36 16.97 -1.86
N VAL A 150 2.72 17.45 -2.92
CA VAL A 150 2.50 18.90 -3.13
C VAL A 150 1.28 19.41 -2.39
N ALA A 151 0.14 18.72 -2.48
CA ALA A 151 -1.12 19.22 -1.95
C ALA A 151 -1.30 18.93 -0.46
N GLN A 152 -0.74 17.82 0.03
CA GLN A 152 -0.89 17.38 1.41
C GLN A 152 0.43 17.37 2.19
N GLY A 153 1.56 17.75 1.57
CA GLY A 153 2.86 17.76 2.24
C GLY A 153 3.31 16.37 2.70
N ALA A 154 2.83 15.30 2.03
CA ALA A 154 3.09 13.94 2.47
C ALA A 154 4.60 13.70 2.65
N LYS A 155 4.97 13.02 3.73
CA LYS A 155 6.35 12.61 4.04
C LYS A 155 6.57 11.10 3.88
N LEU A 156 5.48 10.35 3.85
CA LEU A 156 5.45 8.89 3.71
C LEU A 156 4.49 8.50 2.59
N MET A 157 4.81 7.46 1.82
CA MET A 157 3.92 6.81 0.87
C MET A 157 3.78 5.35 1.27
N LEU A 158 2.53 4.90 1.47
CA LEU A 158 2.19 3.51 1.73
C LEU A 158 1.62 2.89 0.44
N LEU A 159 2.19 1.75 0.07
CA LEU A 159 1.78 1.03 -1.13
C LEU A 159 1.67 -0.46 -0.85
N CYS A 160 0.52 -1.05 -1.13
CA CYS A 160 0.32 -2.50 -1.11
C CYS A 160 0.10 -3.00 -2.55
N ALA A 161 0.62 -4.17 -2.88
CA ALA A 161 0.58 -4.69 -4.25
C ALA A 161 0.60 -6.21 -4.35
N GLU A 162 0.10 -6.71 -5.46
CA GLU A 162 0.50 -7.97 -6.08
C GLU A 162 1.11 -7.66 -7.46
N TRP A 163 2.42 -7.42 -7.48
CA TRP A 163 3.19 -7.04 -8.65
C TRP A 163 3.95 -8.24 -9.21
N PRO A 164 3.67 -8.66 -10.47
CA PRO A 164 4.26 -9.87 -11.03
C PRO A 164 5.78 -9.82 -11.17
N LEU A 165 6.44 -10.97 -10.96
CA LEU A 165 7.88 -11.14 -11.08
C LEU A 165 8.41 -10.69 -12.45
N ALA A 166 7.64 -10.94 -13.51
CA ALA A 166 7.96 -10.51 -14.88
C ALA A 166 8.15 -8.99 -15.03
N ARG A 167 7.73 -8.18 -14.06
CA ARG A 167 7.87 -6.71 -14.05
C ARG A 167 8.56 -6.20 -12.78
N VAL A 168 9.30 -7.03 -12.06
CA VAL A 168 9.93 -6.66 -10.78
C VAL A 168 10.90 -5.47 -10.93
N GLU A 169 11.60 -5.36 -12.05
CA GLU A 169 12.48 -4.20 -12.30
C GLU A 169 11.69 -2.90 -12.48
N HIS A 170 10.47 -2.95 -13.02
CA HIS A 170 9.59 -1.78 -13.06
C HIS A 170 9.15 -1.40 -11.65
N TRP A 171 8.84 -2.38 -10.79
CA TRP A 171 8.48 -2.15 -9.40
C TRP A 171 9.59 -1.40 -8.66
N ARG A 172 10.80 -1.93 -8.66
CA ARG A 172 11.97 -1.35 -7.99
C ARG A 172 12.28 0.06 -8.51
N THR A 173 12.35 0.20 -9.83
CA THR A 173 12.69 1.47 -10.49
C THR A 173 11.66 2.56 -10.18
N LEU A 174 10.37 2.23 -10.28
CA LEU A 174 9.31 3.23 -10.05
C LEU A 174 9.24 3.63 -8.58
N LEU A 175 9.38 2.71 -7.63
CA LEU A 175 9.38 3.03 -6.21
C LEU A 175 10.52 3.99 -5.84
N ILE A 176 11.73 3.71 -6.32
CA ILE A 176 12.90 4.59 -6.11
C ILE A 176 12.64 5.97 -6.73
N ALA A 177 12.10 6.01 -7.95
CA ALA A 177 11.73 7.27 -8.58
C ALA A 177 10.68 8.05 -7.76
N ARG A 178 9.66 7.37 -7.19
CA ARG A 178 8.65 8.02 -6.33
C ARG A 178 9.25 8.62 -5.07
N ALA A 179 10.20 7.92 -4.45
CA ALA A 179 10.91 8.41 -3.27
C ALA A 179 11.73 9.67 -3.59
N ILE A 180 12.56 9.59 -4.65
CA ILE A 180 13.45 10.69 -5.07
C ILE A 180 12.65 11.92 -5.51
N GLU A 181 11.72 11.75 -6.45
CA GLU A 181 11.08 12.90 -7.10
C GLU A 181 10.15 13.67 -6.15
N ASN A 182 9.62 12.98 -5.13
CA ASN A 182 8.72 13.54 -4.13
C ASN A 182 9.40 13.78 -2.77
N GLN A 183 10.67 13.39 -2.63
CA GLN A 183 11.43 13.52 -1.38
C GLN A 183 10.62 13.03 -0.18
N CYS A 184 10.18 11.77 -0.26
CA CYS A 184 9.38 11.08 0.75
C CYS A 184 9.94 9.70 1.02
N PHE A 185 9.68 9.16 2.21
CA PHE A 185 9.80 7.72 2.40
C PHE A 185 8.74 6.99 1.58
N VAL A 186 9.11 5.84 1.03
CA VAL A 186 8.19 4.91 0.38
C VAL A 186 8.29 3.58 1.09
N VAL A 187 7.17 3.11 1.64
CA VAL A 187 7.02 1.78 2.23
C VAL A 187 6.06 0.99 1.33
N ALA A 188 6.60 0.02 0.61
CA ALA A 188 5.87 -0.71 -0.41
C ALA A 188 5.96 -2.22 -0.16
N THR A 189 4.79 -2.85 -0.01
CA THR A 189 4.68 -4.29 0.19
C THR A 189 4.10 -4.96 -1.03
N ASN A 190 4.72 -6.06 -1.43
CA ASN A 190 4.30 -6.90 -2.53
C ASN A 190 4.01 -8.34 -2.05
N SER A 191 3.07 -9.01 -2.69
CA SER A 191 2.92 -10.47 -2.56
C SER A 191 4.06 -11.20 -3.26
N CYS A 192 4.21 -12.49 -2.97
CA CYS A 192 5.29 -13.32 -3.47
C CYS A 192 4.82 -14.74 -3.81
N GLY A 193 5.58 -15.44 -4.64
CA GLY A 193 5.28 -16.82 -5.03
C GLY A 193 4.16 -16.92 -6.08
N ASP A 194 3.75 -18.17 -6.37
CA ASP A 194 2.68 -18.45 -7.32
C ASP A 194 1.31 -18.34 -6.63
N THR A 195 0.45 -17.49 -7.20
CA THR A 195 -0.96 -17.38 -6.85
C THR A 195 -1.76 -17.46 -8.15
N GLY A 196 -2.53 -18.55 -8.34
CA GLY A 196 -3.41 -18.69 -9.50
C GLY A 196 -2.70 -18.75 -10.85
N GLY A 197 -1.44 -19.21 -10.90
CA GLY A 197 -0.63 -19.30 -12.12
C GLY A 197 0.12 -18.02 -12.47
N THR A 198 -0.02 -16.96 -11.67
CA THR A 198 0.84 -15.78 -11.74
C THR A 198 1.89 -15.84 -10.64
N VAL A 199 3.16 -15.71 -11.02
CA VAL A 199 4.26 -15.59 -10.06
C VAL A 199 4.46 -14.12 -9.69
N PHE A 200 4.21 -13.79 -8.43
CA PHE A 200 4.42 -12.47 -7.84
C PHE A 200 5.83 -12.30 -7.30
N GLY A 201 6.37 -11.10 -7.47
CA GLY A 201 7.81 -10.88 -7.37
C GLY A 201 8.36 -10.83 -5.95
N GLY A 202 7.56 -10.61 -4.91
CA GLY A 202 8.12 -10.20 -3.62
C GLY A 202 8.83 -8.85 -3.79
N HIS A 203 10.09 -8.73 -3.34
CA HIS A 203 10.84 -7.47 -3.41
C HIS A 203 10.09 -6.30 -2.75
N SER A 204 9.44 -6.53 -1.60
CA SER A 204 8.91 -5.44 -0.77
C SER A 204 10.06 -4.53 -0.33
N MET A 205 9.86 -3.21 -0.29
CA MET A 205 10.94 -2.24 -0.06
C MET A 205 10.54 -1.11 0.88
N ILE A 206 11.52 -0.61 1.62
CA ILE A 206 11.50 0.71 2.26
C ILE A 206 12.62 1.55 1.63
N ILE A 207 12.28 2.74 1.15
CA ILE A 207 13.20 3.64 0.46
C ILE A 207 13.14 5.00 1.14
N ASP A 208 14.29 5.61 1.37
CA ASP A 208 14.41 6.93 1.98
C ASP A 208 14.16 8.07 0.98
N PRO A 209 13.99 9.32 1.44
CA PRO A 209 13.72 10.48 0.59
C PRO A 209 14.82 10.80 -0.43
N TRP A 210 16.03 10.25 -0.26
CA TRP A 210 17.16 10.39 -1.18
C TRP A 210 17.19 9.27 -2.24
N GLY A 211 16.29 8.30 -2.15
CA GLY A 211 16.23 7.15 -3.05
C GLY A 211 17.10 5.98 -2.64
N LYS A 212 17.71 6.01 -1.45
CA LYS A 212 18.46 4.87 -0.92
C LYS A 212 17.49 3.81 -0.42
N VAL A 213 17.70 2.59 -0.86
CA VAL A 213 16.97 1.41 -0.36
C VAL A 213 17.41 1.15 1.08
N VAL A 214 16.49 1.31 2.04
CA VAL A 214 16.70 1.04 3.46
C VAL A 214 16.64 -0.46 3.70
N VAL A 215 15.64 -1.12 3.15
CA VAL A 215 15.49 -2.58 3.17
C VAL A 215 14.77 -3.06 1.91
N GLU A 216 15.11 -4.24 1.45
CA GLU A 216 14.48 -4.91 0.31
C GLU A 216 14.33 -6.41 0.61
N ALA A 217 13.13 -6.95 0.36
CA ALA A 217 12.84 -8.37 0.46
C ALA A 217 13.42 -9.16 -0.73
N GLY A 218 13.53 -10.47 -0.57
CA GLY A 218 13.69 -11.39 -1.70
C GLY A 218 12.33 -11.76 -2.34
N GLU A 219 12.34 -12.87 -3.07
CA GLU A 219 11.16 -13.44 -3.73
C GLU A 219 10.36 -14.38 -2.80
N ASP A 220 10.87 -14.71 -1.62
CA ASP A 220 10.25 -15.63 -0.67
C ASP A 220 9.32 -14.91 0.32
N GLU A 221 8.43 -15.68 0.95
CA GLU A 221 7.63 -15.16 2.07
C GLU A 221 8.53 -14.72 3.23
N GLY A 222 8.31 -13.49 3.71
CA GLY A 222 9.01 -12.97 4.87
C GLY A 222 8.35 -11.73 5.46
N LEU A 223 8.85 -11.34 6.63
CA LEU A 223 8.52 -10.11 7.33
C LEU A 223 9.83 -9.33 7.56
N LEU A 224 9.91 -8.14 6.97
CA LEU A 224 11.03 -7.21 7.17
C LEU A 224 10.61 -6.08 8.09
N THR A 225 11.56 -5.55 8.83
CA THR A 225 11.36 -4.45 9.77
C THR A 225 12.50 -3.47 9.61
N ALA A 226 12.20 -2.18 9.57
CA ALA A 226 13.18 -1.11 9.59
C ALA A 226 12.61 0.07 10.37
N GLU A 227 13.50 0.82 11.01
CA GLU A 227 13.19 2.11 11.63
C GLU A 227 13.44 3.22 10.60
N ILE A 228 12.53 4.20 10.52
CA ILE A 228 12.66 5.35 9.62
C ILE A 228 12.60 6.64 10.42
N ASP A 229 13.46 7.60 10.06
CA ASP A 229 13.47 8.94 10.65
C ASP A 229 12.81 9.93 9.68
N LEU A 230 11.61 10.38 10.03
CA LEU A 230 10.82 11.27 9.19
C LEU A 230 11.35 12.71 9.15
N GLU A 231 12.28 13.10 10.04
CA GLU A 231 13.01 14.37 9.93
C GLU A 231 13.93 14.39 8.70
N GLU A 232 14.32 13.22 8.19
CA GLU A 232 15.15 13.13 6.98
C GLU A 232 14.46 13.72 5.76
N VAL A 233 13.13 13.65 5.70
CA VAL A 233 12.34 14.30 4.65
C VAL A 233 12.57 15.81 4.65
N ASP A 234 12.57 16.43 5.83
CA ASP A 234 12.77 17.87 5.95
C ASP A 234 14.21 18.25 5.59
N ARG A 235 15.21 17.44 6.01
CA ARG A 235 16.62 17.65 5.65
C ARG A 235 16.84 17.58 4.14
N VAL A 236 16.29 16.58 3.46
CA VAL A 236 16.42 16.41 2.01
C VAL A 236 15.72 17.55 1.25
N ARG A 237 14.51 17.94 1.68
CA ARG A 237 13.76 19.06 1.07
C ARG A 237 14.46 20.40 1.24
N LEU A 238 15.15 20.62 2.36
CA LEU A 238 15.99 21.82 2.55
C LEU A 238 17.24 21.81 1.66
N GLN A 239 17.82 20.63 1.42
CA GLN A 239 19.03 20.51 0.59
C GLN A 239 18.75 20.66 -0.91
N ILE A 240 17.64 20.10 -1.40
CA ILE A 240 17.20 20.24 -2.79
C ILE A 240 15.72 20.67 -2.78
N PRO A 241 15.41 21.97 -2.87
CA PRO A 241 14.04 22.48 -2.71
C PRO A 241 13.19 22.32 -3.97
N VAL A 242 13.05 21.09 -4.47
CA VAL A 242 12.37 20.80 -5.76
C VAL A 242 10.95 21.34 -5.81
N PHE A 243 10.28 21.47 -4.67
CA PHE A 243 8.90 21.99 -4.62
C PHE A 243 8.81 23.49 -4.86
N GLU A 244 9.83 24.25 -4.49
CA GLU A 244 9.96 25.69 -4.75
C GLU A 244 10.38 25.93 -6.20
N ASP A 245 11.24 25.06 -6.74
CA ASP A 245 11.76 25.14 -8.11
C ASP A 245 10.75 24.68 -9.19
N ARG A 246 9.64 24.05 -8.77
CA ARG A 246 8.57 23.62 -9.67
C ARG A 246 8.00 24.81 -10.45
N ARG A 247 7.61 24.55 -11.70
CA ARG A 247 6.98 25.53 -12.61
C ARG A 247 5.57 25.11 -13.04
N PRO A 248 4.59 25.04 -12.11
CA PRO A 248 3.21 24.66 -12.43
C PRO A 248 2.63 25.43 -13.61
N ASP A 249 2.97 26.71 -13.75
CA ASP A 249 2.56 27.58 -14.84
C ASP A 249 2.95 27.06 -16.24
N ALA A 250 4.00 26.26 -16.34
CA ALA A 250 4.50 25.73 -17.60
C ALA A 250 3.86 24.40 -18.02
N TYR A 251 3.29 23.62 -17.09
CA TYR A 251 2.79 22.26 -17.36
C TYR A 251 1.43 21.92 -16.74
N LEU A 252 0.83 22.83 -15.96
CA LEU A 252 -0.54 22.78 -15.49
C LEU A 252 -1.29 23.97 -16.08
N THR A 253 -1.55 23.94 -17.39
CA THR A 253 -2.48 24.88 -18.03
C THR A 253 -3.90 24.39 -17.81
N ASN A 254 -4.81 25.32 -17.46
CA ASN A 254 -6.26 25.08 -17.37
C ASN A 254 -6.83 24.43 -18.63
#